data_AF-A0A0Q9LGS6-F1
#
_entry.id   AF-A0A0Q9LGS6-F1
#
_cell.length_a   1.000
_cell.length_b   1.000
_cell.length_c   1.000
_cell.angle_alpha   90.00
_cell.angle_beta   90.00
_cell.angle_gamma   90.00
#
_symmetry.space_group_name_H-M   'P 1'
#
loop_
_entity.id
_entity.type
_entity.pdbx_description
1 polymer ?
#
loop_
_entity_poly.entity_id
_entity_poly.type
_entity_poly.pdbx_seq_one_letter_code
_entity_poly.pdbx_strand_id
1 'polypeptide(L)'
;MVDEFEFFRKVRAYYNNVPFLVQFTYRLSHRVDKAVTARGSFSCRVNPHTQIVEYELDLKSDKISRPHSEQSSFLFSSIYEEIPAQTIEMKQFLIQSLRYPLPISYDWQAFITSGAEDAINVQTIQQLFKKWRLKGVEGQLIDSMLKVKQVLLQWQL
;
A
#
# COMPACT_ATOMS: atom_id res chain seq x y z
N MET A 1 29.86 14.99 6.44
CA MET A 1 29.83 14.82 4.97
C MET A 1 29.90 13.33 4.71
N VAL A 2 28.93 12.76 4.00
CA VAL A 2 28.90 11.32 3.69
C VAL A 2 29.24 11.16 2.22
N ASP A 3 30.20 10.29 1.90
CA ASP A 3 30.51 9.98 0.51
C ASP A 3 29.33 9.28 -0.16
N GLU A 4 29.13 9.51 -1.46
CA GLU A 4 27.99 8.94 -2.21
C GLU A 4 27.94 7.41 -2.14
N PHE A 5 29.12 6.76 -2.12
CA PHE A 5 29.23 5.32 -1.92
C PHE A 5 28.73 4.88 -0.54
N GLU A 6 29.06 5.62 0.52
CA GLU A 6 28.58 5.32 1.87
C GLU A 6 27.07 5.51 1.98
N PHE A 7 26.52 6.57 1.36
CA PHE A 7 25.09 6.81 1.30
C PHE A 7 24.37 5.64 0.61
N PHE A 8 24.80 5.24 -0.58
CA PHE A 8 24.24 4.09 -1.29
C PHE A 8 24.28 2.81 -0.44
N ARG A 9 25.44 2.51 0.16
CA ARG A 9 25.62 1.32 0.99
C ARG A 9 24.68 1.32 2.19
N LYS A 10 24.55 2.45 2.89
CA LYS A 10 23.69 2.58 4.07
C LYS A 10 22.22 2.49 3.68
N VAL A 11 21.79 3.17 2.62
CA VAL A 11 20.38 3.13 2.18
C VAL A 11 19.97 1.70 1.83
N ARG A 12 20.80 0.98 1.06
CA ARG A 12 20.54 -0.41 0.69
C ARG A 12 20.54 -1.37 1.89
N ALA A 13 21.31 -1.08 2.94
CA ALA A 13 21.37 -1.92 4.13
C ALA A 13 20.16 -1.71 5.04
N TYR A 14 19.76 -0.46 5.28
CA TYR A 14 18.73 -0.11 6.27
C TYR A 14 17.32 -0.03 5.71
N TYR A 15 17.15 0.33 4.44
CA TYR A 15 15.83 0.57 3.83
C TYR A 15 15.48 -0.47 2.77
N ASN A 16 15.91 -1.71 2.98
CA ASN A 16 15.55 -2.84 2.13
C ASN A 16 14.59 -3.76 2.89
N ASN A 17 13.40 -3.95 2.34
CA ASN A 17 12.33 -4.76 2.93
C ASN A 17 11.86 -4.31 4.34
N VAL A 18 11.71 -3.00 4.54
CA VAL A 18 11.16 -2.44 5.79
C VAL A 18 9.67 -2.81 5.89
N PRO A 19 9.25 -3.56 6.92
CA PRO A 19 7.87 -4.01 7.01
C PRO A 19 6.92 -2.86 7.33
N PHE A 20 5.71 -2.93 6.79
CA PHE A 20 4.60 -2.07 7.19
C PHE A 20 3.28 -2.82 7.17
N LEU A 21 2.29 -2.28 7.89
CA LEU A 21 0.95 -2.85 7.98
C LEU A 21 -0.07 -1.83 7.51
N VAL A 22 -1.02 -2.28 6.69
CA VAL A 22 -2.19 -1.51 6.28
C VAL A 22 -3.41 -2.17 6.87
N GLN A 23 -4.18 -1.41 7.65
CA GLN A 23 -5.50 -1.83 8.10
C GLN A 23 -6.56 -1.16 7.23
N PHE A 24 -7.48 -1.94 6.69
CA PHE A 24 -8.57 -1.45 5.87
C PHE A 24 -9.85 -2.21 6.16
N THR A 25 -10.97 -1.64 5.76
CA THR A 25 -12.29 -2.25 5.90
C THR A 25 -12.91 -2.44 4.53
N TYR A 26 -13.73 -3.48 4.38
CA TYR A 26 -14.57 -3.66 3.20
C TYR A 26 -16.01 -3.97 3.62
N ARG A 27 -16.96 -3.67 2.75
CA ARG A 27 -18.38 -3.91 3.01
C ARG A 27 -18.66 -5.40 2.89
N LEU A 28 -19.02 -6.07 4.00
CA LEU A 28 -19.38 -7.49 4.03
C LEU A 28 -20.87 -7.70 3.72
N SER A 29 -21.74 -6.82 4.20
CA SER A 29 -23.19 -6.83 3.93
C SER A 29 -23.79 -5.44 4.16
N HIS A 30 -25.12 -5.26 4.03
CA HIS A 30 -25.79 -3.96 4.11
C HIS A 30 -25.52 -3.11 5.34
N ARG A 31 -24.97 -3.65 6.44
CA ARG A 31 -24.59 -2.88 7.64
C ARG A 31 -23.31 -3.36 8.32
N VAL A 32 -22.59 -4.31 7.71
CA VAL A 32 -21.42 -4.93 8.34
C VAL A 32 -20.19 -4.59 7.50
N ASP A 33 -19.26 -3.88 8.13
CA ASP A 33 -17.92 -3.70 7.60
C ASP A 33 -16.99 -4.69 8.29
N LYS A 34 -16.12 -5.34 7.52
CA LYS A 34 -15.11 -6.24 8.06
C LYS A 34 -13.73 -5.62 7.92
N ALA A 35 -12.98 -5.61 9.01
CA ALA A 35 -11.59 -5.18 9.02
C ALA A 35 -10.68 -6.31 8.50
N VAL A 36 -9.68 -5.92 7.72
CA VAL A 36 -8.68 -6.79 7.11
C VAL A 36 -7.33 -6.12 7.21
N THR A 37 -6.27 -6.92 7.29
CA THR A 37 -4.90 -6.43 7.26
C THR A 37 -4.22 -6.76 5.95
N ALA A 38 -3.33 -5.87 5.51
CA ALA A 38 -2.35 -6.17 4.48
C ALA A 38 -0.96 -5.95 5.03
N ARG A 39 -0.09 -6.91 4.76
CA ARG A 39 1.33 -6.86 5.10
C ARG A 39 2.07 -6.33 3.89
N GLY A 40 2.84 -5.27 4.12
CA GLY A 40 3.64 -4.64 3.09
C GLY A 40 5.12 -4.67 3.43
N SER A 41 5.92 -4.49 2.40
CA SER A 41 7.36 -4.34 2.47
C SER A 41 7.75 -3.12 1.66
N PHE A 42 8.51 -2.21 2.27
CA PHE A 42 9.05 -1.03 1.63
C PHE A 42 10.52 -1.26 1.29
N SER A 43 10.91 -0.94 0.06
CA SER A 43 12.29 -1.04 -0.38
C SER A 43 12.72 0.25 -1.08
N CYS A 44 13.92 0.69 -0.74
CA CYS A 44 14.53 1.90 -1.27
C CYS A 44 15.69 1.53 -2.19
N ARG A 45 15.68 2.04 -3.42
CA ARG A 45 16.77 1.88 -4.39
C ARG A 45 17.35 3.24 -4.71
N VAL A 46 18.67 3.33 -4.77
CA VAL A 46 19.38 4.55 -5.13
C VAL A 46 20.12 4.32 -6.43
N ASN A 47 19.84 5.15 -7.43
CA ASN A 47 20.52 5.15 -8.70
C ASN A 47 21.55 6.30 -8.76
N PRO A 48 22.85 5.99 -8.68
CA PRO A 48 23.90 7.01 -8.66
C PRO A 48 24.06 7.75 -10.00
N HIS A 49 23.72 7.11 -11.12
CA HIS A 49 23.85 7.72 -12.44
C HIS A 49 22.77 8.78 -12.69
N THR A 50 21.56 8.57 -12.18
CA THR A 50 20.44 9.49 -12.35
C THR A 50 20.23 10.41 -11.16
N GLN A 51 20.88 10.13 -10.02
CA GLN A 51 20.70 10.80 -8.73
C GLN A 51 19.26 10.68 -8.22
N ILE A 52 18.65 9.50 -8.42
CA ILE A 52 17.27 9.23 -8.04
C ILE A 52 17.23 8.17 -6.94
N VAL A 53 16.41 8.44 -5.93
CA VAL A 53 15.94 7.47 -4.95
C VAL A 53 14.55 7.00 -5.37
N GLU A 54 14.42 5.70 -5.58
CA GLU A 54 13.18 5.02 -5.94
C GLU A 54 12.61 4.30 -4.72
N TYR A 55 11.32 4.51 -4.50
CA TYR A 55 10.55 3.93 -3.42
C TYR A 55 9.68 2.83 -4.03
N GLU A 56 9.96 1.59 -3.70
CA GLU A 56 9.18 0.42 -4.14
C GLU A 56 8.37 -0.13 -2.96
N LEU A 57 7.16 -0.59 -3.25
CA LEU A 57 6.37 -1.36 -2.30
C LEU A 57 6.00 -2.74 -2.82
N ASP A 58 5.97 -3.68 -1.90
CA ASP A 58 5.22 -4.91 -1.99
C ASP A 58 4.06 -4.84 -1.00
N LEU A 59 2.90 -5.39 -1.37
CA LEU A 59 1.75 -5.45 -0.48
C LEU A 59 0.95 -6.71 -0.73
N LYS A 60 0.58 -7.40 0.34
CA LYS A 60 -0.31 -8.57 0.28
C LYS A 60 -1.35 -8.51 1.37
N SER A 61 -2.62 -8.51 0.99
CA SER A 61 -3.73 -8.59 1.94
C SER A 61 -3.97 -10.01 2.44
N ASP A 62 -4.58 -10.11 3.61
CA ASP A 62 -5.28 -11.34 3.99
C ASP A 62 -6.43 -11.62 3.01
N LYS A 63 -6.98 -12.84 3.08
CA LYS A 63 -8.10 -13.25 2.23
C LYS A 63 -9.34 -12.39 2.51
N ILE A 64 -9.86 -11.78 1.44
CA ILE A 64 -11.11 -11.05 1.40
C ILE A 64 -12.16 -11.96 0.78
N SER A 65 -13.31 -12.08 1.42
CA SER A 65 -14.48 -12.78 0.87
C SER A 65 -15.76 -12.10 1.33
N ARG A 66 -16.79 -12.15 0.49
CA ARG A 66 -18.08 -11.56 0.79
C ARG A 66 -19.18 -12.50 0.33
N PRO A 67 -20.11 -12.93 1.19
CA PRO A 67 -21.28 -13.70 0.74
C PRO A 67 -22.23 -12.80 -0.05
N HIS A 68 -23.07 -13.40 -0.90
CA HIS A 68 -24.19 -12.68 -1.50
C HIS A 68 -25.11 -12.13 -0.39
N SER A 69 -25.57 -10.89 -0.54
CA SER A 69 -26.49 -10.25 0.39
C SER A 69 -27.46 -9.38 -0.38
N GLU A 70 -28.75 -9.63 -0.18
CA GLU A 70 -29.83 -8.81 -0.71
C GLU A 70 -30.65 -8.24 0.45
N GLN A 71 -30.94 -6.94 0.39
CA GLN A 71 -31.91 -6.30 1.25
C GLN A 71 -32.94 -5.61 0.37
N SER A 72 -34.17 -6.12 0.42
CA SER A 72 -35.31 -5.55 -0.27
C SER A 72 -36.24 -4.85 0.72
N SER A 73 -36.77 -3.71 0.28
CA SER A 73 -37.86 -2.95 0.90
C SER A 73 -38.87 -2.62 -0.17
N PHE A 74 -40.06 -2.16 0.21
CA PHE A 74 -41.16 -1.90 -0.74
C PHE A 74 -40.79 -0.92 -1.87
N LEU A 75 -39.84 0.01 -1.64
CA LEU A 75 -39.44 1.03 -2.62
C LEU A 75 -38.02 0.83 -3.18
N PHE A 76 -37.18 0.01 -2.54
CA PHE A 76 -35.77 -0.12 -2.91
C PHE A 76 -35.26 -1.53 -2.64
N SER A 77 -34.55 -2.11 -3.59
CA SER A 77 -33.66 -3.25 -3.37
C SER A 77 -32.21 -2.78 -3.45
N SER A 78 -31.38 -3.35 -2.59
CA SER A 78 -29.93 -3.20 -2.68
C SER A 78 -29.34 -4.59 -2.68
N ILE A 79 -28.44 -4.85 -3.63
CA ILE A 79 -27.80 -6.15 -3.83
C ILE A 79 -26.29 -5.96 -3.67
N TYR A 80 -25.68 -6.75 -2.81
CA TYR A 80 -24.24 -6.93 -2.76
C TYR A 80 -23.90 -8.29 -3.34
N GLU A 81 -23.21 -8.26 -4.48
CA GLU A 81 -22.72 -9.46 -5.14
C GLU A 81 -21.68 -10.19 -4.28
N GLU A 82 -21.64 -11.51 -4.46
CA GLU A 82 -20.67 -12.39 -3.82
C GLU A 82 -19.25 -12.12 -4.36
N ILE A 83 -18.29 -12.06 -3.43
CA ILE A 83 -16.86 -11.99 -3.74
C ILE A 83 -16.22 -13.29 -3.23
N PRO A 84 -15.78 -14.19 -4.13
CA PRO A 84 -15.03 -15.39 -3.73
C PRO A 84 -13.70 -15.00 -3.08
N ALA A 85 -13.14 -15.91 -2.28
CA ALA A 85 -11.93 -15.66 -1.51
C ALA A 85 -10.74 -15.25 -2.40
N GLN A 86 -10.30 -14.00 -2.26
CA GLN A 86 -9.24 -13.39 -3.05
C GLN A 86 -8.29 -12.56 -2.17
N THR A 87 -7.10 -12.27 -2.67
CA THR A 87 -6.11 -11.41 -2.01
C THR A 87 -5.72 -10.26 -2.92
N ILE A 88 -5.50 -9.09 -2.35
CA ILE A 88 -4.87 -7.96 -3.03
C ILE A 88 -3.36 -8.21 -2.98
N GLU A 89 -2.69 -8.23 -4.14
CA GLU A 89 -1.25 -8.47 -4.22
C GLU A 89 -0.60 -7.45 -5.17
N MET A 90 0.34 -6.67 -4.65
CA MET A 90 1.17 -5.75 -5.40
C MET A 90 2.61 -6.18 -5.21
N LYS A 91 3.35 -6.28 -6.32
CA LYS A 91 4.77 -6.66 -6.32
C LYS A 91 5.58 -5.58 -7.00
N GLN A 92 6.62 -5.10 -6.33
CA GLN A 92 7.62 -4.15 -6.79
C GLN A 92 6.98 -2.91 -7.42
N PHE A 93 5.94 -2.38 -6.77
CA PHE A 93 5.23 -1.22 -7.26
C PHE A 93 6.04 0.04 -6.94
N LEU A 94 6.48 0.77 -7.95
CA LEU A 94 7.14 2.07 -7.78
C LEU A 94 6.11 3.09 -7.29
N ILE A 95 6.22 3.53 -6.04
CA ILE A 95 5.30 4.49 -5.43
C ILE A 95 5.79 5.92 -5.54
N GLN A 96 7.10 6.14 -5.52
CA GLN A 96 7.68 7.48 -5.61
C GLN A 96 9.11 7.42 -6.15
N SER A 97 9.55 8.51 -6.78
CA SER A 97 10.93 8.75 -7.16
C SER A 97 11.32 10.16 -6.74
N LEU A 98 12.42 10.30 -6.01
CA LEU A 98 12.92 11.59 -5.52
C LEU A 98 14.35 11.81 -5.98
N ARG A 99 14.66 13.04 -6.40
CA ARG A 99 16.04 13.41 -6.71
C ARG A 99 16.78 13.76 -5.42
N TYR A 100 17.97 13.20 -5.22
CA TYR A 100 18.80 13.54 -4.06
C TYR A 100 19.90 14.54 -4.46
N PRO A 101 20.09 15.64 -3.72
CA PRO A 101 21.10 16.64 -4.07
C PRO A 101 22.52 16.20 -3.68
N LEU A 102 23.51 16.68 -4.41
CA LEU A 102 24.94 16.54 -4.10
C LEU A 102 25.56 17.92 -3.80
N PRO A 103 26.51 18.03 -2.86
CA PRO A 103 27.01 16.96 -1.99
C PRO A 103 26.02 16.56 -0.87
N ILE A 104 26.15 15.34 -0.33
CA ILE A 104 25.30 14.84 0.77
C ILE A 104 25.80 15.41 2.10
N SER A 105 25.41 16.66 2.36
CA SER A 105 25.67 17.39 3.60
C SER A 105 24.46 17.49 4.53
N TYR A 106 23.28 17.10 4.05
CA TYR A 106 22.01 17.10 4.78
C TYR A 106 21.77 15.78 5.52
N ASP A 107 20.72 15.77 6.35
CA ASP A 107 20.24 14.55 6.99
C ASP A 107 19.56 13.63 5.96
N TRP A 108 20.36 12.74 5.40
CA TRP A 108 19.91 11.79 4.39
C TRP A 108 19.00 10.71 4.95
N GLN A 109 19.05 10.41 6.25
CA GLN A 109 18.13 9.44 6.87
C GLN A 109 16.73 10.05 6.93
N ALA A 110 16.65 11.29 7.44
CA ALA A 110 15.40 12.03 7.47
C ALA A 110 14.79 12.19 6.06
N PHE A 111 15.61 12.43 5.04
CA PHE A 111 15.16 12.51 3.65
C PHE A 111 14.49 11.21 3.16
N ILE A 112 15.06 10.05 3.48
CA ILE A 112 14.49 8.75 3.08
C ILE A 112 13.22 8.45 3.86
N THR A 113 13.23 8.65 5.18
CA THR A 113 12.06 8.35 6.02
C THR A 113 10.89 9.28 5.72
N SER A 114 11.14 10.58 5.51
CA SER A 114 10.09 11.53 5.14
C SER A 114 9.51 11.21 3.77
N GLY A 115 10.36 10.90 2.78
CA GLY A 115 9.90 10.49 1.46
C GLY A 115 9.03 9.22 1.51
N ALA A 116 9.39 8.25 2.34
CA ALA A 116 8.60 7.05 2.52
C ALA A 116 7.28 7.28 3.28
N GLU A 117 7.25 8.18 4.27
CA GLU A 117 6.02 8.56 4.98
C GLU A 117 5.05 9.33 4.06
N ASP A 118 5.58 10.19 3.20
CA ASP A 118 4.82 10.90 2.17
C ASP A 118 4.29 9.94 1.10
N ALA A 119 5.07 8.92 0.73
CA ALA A 119 4.67 7.88 -0.21
C ALA A 119 3.64 6.90 0.38
N ILE A 120 3.85 6.46 1.63
CA ILE A 120 3.15 5.33 2.25
C ILE A 120 2.28 5.87 3.40
N ASN A 121 1.15 6.47 3.03
CA ASN A 121 0.17 6.97 3.98
C ASN A 121 -1.26 6.55 3.62
N VAL A 122 -2.20 6.89 4.49
CA VAL A 122 -3.61 6.51 4.33
C VAL A 122 -4.17 7.00 2.99
N GLN A 123 -3.81 8.21 2.55
CA GLN A 123 -4.37 8.80 1.34
C GLN A 123 -3.84 8.12 0.08
N THR A 124 -2.52 7.92 -0.01
CA THR A 124 -1.88 7.30 -1.17
C THR A 124 -2.31 5.84 -1.32
N ILE A 125 -2.29 5.06 -0.23
CA ILE A 125 -2.75 3.67 -0.24
C ILE A 125 -4.25 3.59 -0.56
N GLN A 126 -5.08 4.53 -0.06
CA GLN A 126 -6.49 4.58 -0.42
C GLN A 126 -6.70 4.83 -1.92
N GLN A 127 -5.90 5.68 -2.55
CA GLN A 127 -5.95 5.90 -3.99
C GLN A 127 -5.52 4.66 -4.77
N LEU A 128 -4.51 3.93 -4.30
CA LEU A 128 -4.10 2.65 -4.89
C LEU A 128 -5.23 1.61 -4.78
N PHE A 129 -5.89 1.51 -3.63
CA PHE A 129 -6.98 0.55 -3.42
C PHE A 129 -8.23 0.86 -4.25
N LYS A 130 -8.50 2.15 -4.54
CA LYS A 130 -9.59 2.54 -5.46
C LYS A 130 -9.38 2.04 -6.89
N LYS A 131 -8.13 1.85 -7.33
CA LYS A 131 -7.83 1.27 -8.65
C LYS A 131 -8.01 -0.25 -8.66
N TRP A 132 -8.04 -0.88 -7.49
CA TRP A 132 -8.19 -2.32 -7.37
C TRP A 132 -9.65 -2.74 -7.55
N ARG A 133 -9.87 -3.72 -8.43
CA ARG A 133 -11.20 -4.28 -8.69
C ARG A 133 -11.20 -5.75 -8.25
N LEU A 134 -12.14 -6.13 -7.39
CA LEU A 134 -12.32 -7.53 -7.01
C LEU A 134 -13.19 -8.23 -8.05
N LYS A 135 -12.99 -9.53 -8.23
CA LYS A 135 -13.80 -10.31 -9.17
C LYS A 135 -14.93 -11.03 -8.44
N GLY A 136 -16.11 -11.09 -9.06
CA GLY A 136 -17.24 -11.90 -8.62
C GLY A 136 -17.08 -13.36 -9.00
N VAL A 137 -18.09 -14.16 -8.65
CA VAL A 137 -18.14 -15.59 -8.96
C VAL A 137 -18.12 -15.86 -10.47
N GLU A 138 -18.80 -15.02 -11.27
CA GLU A 138 -18.81 -15.14 -12.74
C GLU A 138 -17.71 -14.29 -13.41
N GLY A 139 -16.76 -13.79 -12.62
CA GLY A 139 -15.63 -12.99 -13.11
C GLY A 139 -15.94 -11.52 -13.37
N GLN A 140 -17.16 -11.03 -13.10
CA GLN A 140 -17.48 -9.61 -13.19
C GLN A 140 -16.67 -8.77 -12.19
N LEU A 141 -16.40 -7.51 -12.52
CA LEU A 141 -15.70 -6.60 -11.62
C LEU A 141 -16.67 -6.02 -10.60
N ILE A 142 -16.39 -6.26 -9.32
CA ILE A 142 -17.20 -5.84 -8.19
C ILE A 142 -16.50 -4.73 -7.41
N ASP A 143 -17.26 -3.71 -7.04
CA ASP A 143 -16.81 -2.74 -6.05
C ASP A 143 -16.97 -3.30 -4.62
N SER A 144 -15.85 -3.39 -3.93
CA SER A 144 -15.77 -3.89 -2.55
C SER A 144 -15.75 -2.78 -1.51
N MET A 145 -15.80 -1.50 -1.95
CA MET A 145 -15.80 -0.34 -1.08
C MET A 145 -14.64 -0.35 -0.07
N LEU A 146 -13.44 -0.67 -0.57
CA LEU A 146 -12.24 -0.73 0.26
C LEU A 146 -11.93 0.64 0.87
N LYS A 147 -11.86 0.67 2.20
CA LYS A 147 -11.55 1.89 2.96
C LYS A 147 -10.34 1.66 3.86
N VAL A 148 -9.24 2.34 3.57
CA VAL A 148 -8.04 2.33 4.40
C VAL A 148 -8.31 3.10 5.68
N LYS A 149 -7.99 2.49 6.82
CA LYS A 149 -8.15 3.08 8.16
C LYS A 149 -6.83 3.58 8.71
N GLN A 150 -5.79 2.77 8.56
CA GLN A 150 -4.50 3.03 9.17
C GLN A 150 -3.38 2.42 8.34
N VAL A 151 -2.23 3.09 8.35
CA VAL A 151 -0.96 2.59 7.82
C VAL A 151 0.06 2.72 8.95
N LEU A 152 0.78 1.64 9.23
CA LEU A 152 1.76 1.53 10.30
C LEU A 152 3.11 1.14 9.68
N LEU A 153 3.99 2.12 9.52
CA LEU A 153 5.37 1.91 9.13
C LEU A 153 6.17 1.43 10.34
N GLN A 154 6.87 0.30 10.20
CA GLN A 154 7.74 -0.21 11.26
C GLN A 154 9.18 0.15 10.92
N TRP A 155 9.58 1.36 11.29
CA TRP A 155 10.97 1.77 11.26
C TRP A 155 11.75 0.97 12.31
N GLN A 156 12.30 -0.18 11.92
CA GLN A 156 13.31 -0.87 12.72
C GLN A 156 14.63 -0.14 12.51
N LEU A 157 15.00 0.71 13.46
CA LEU A 157 16.35 1.25 13.61
C LEU A 157 17.16 0.37 14.56
#